data_AF-A0A2V5XAP0-F1
#
_entry.id   AF-A0A2V5XAP0-F1
#
_cell.length_a   1.000
_cell.length_b   1.000
_cell.length_c   1.000
_cell.angle_alpha   90.00
_cell.angle_beta   90.00
_cell.angle_gamma   90.00
#
_symmetry.space_group_name_H-M   'P 1'
#
loop_
_entity.id
_entity.type
_entity.pdbx_description
1 polymer ?
#
loop_
_entity_poly.entity_id
_entity_poly.type
_entity_poly.pdbx_seq_one_letter_code
_entity_poly.pdbx_strand_id
1 'polypeptide(L)' 'MPAANDLRKGMAILYNGDIAVVLDTQHRTPGNLRAFVQASIRSLKSGKSS' A
#
# COMPACT_ATOMS: atom_id res chain seq x y z
N MET A 1 12.64 -8.17 6.14
CA MET A 1 11.99 -6.94 5.62
C MET A 1 10.72 -7.40 4.92
N PRO A 2 9.54 -6.86 5.27
CA PRO A 2 8.31 -7.19 4.54
C PRO A 2 8.46 -6.73 3.09
N ALA A 3 8.23 -7.64 2.15
CA ALA A 3 8.21 -7.33 0.73
C ALA A 3 6.89 -6.63 0.37
N ALA A 4 6.83 -5.94 -0.76
CA ALA A 4 5.57 -5.36 -1.26
C ALA A 4 4.46 -6.41 -1.44
N ASN A 5 4.84 -7.69 -1.58
CA ASN A 5 3.93 -8.82 -1.69
C ASN A 5 3.28 -9.22 -0.35
N ASP A 6 3.89 -8.84 0.77
CA ASP A 6 3.34 -9.08 2.11
C ASP A 6 2.31 -8.02 2.50
N LEU A 7 2.10 -6.99 1.66
CA LEU A 7 1.15 -5.92 1.92
C LEU A 7 -0.28 -6.45 1.92
N ARG A 8 -1.04 -6.14 2.97
CA ARG A 8 -2.38 -6.65 3.22
C ARG A 8 -3.25 -5.52 3.76
N LYS A 9 -4.54 -5.57 3.44
CA LYS A 9 -5.57 -4.71 4.03
C LYS A 9 -5.49 -4.73 5.56
N GLY A 10 -5.58 -3.54 6.17
CA GLY A 10 -5.56 -3.34 7.61
C GLY A 10 -4.17 -3.11 8.20
N MET A 11 -3.09 -3.30 7.43
CA MET A 11 -1.75 -2.97 7.92
C MET A 11 -1.52 -1.47 7.99
N ALA A 12 -0.83 -1.04 9.04
CA ALA A 12 -0.35 0.33 9.19
C ALA A 12 1.07 0.45 8.62
N ILE A 13 1.28 1.41 7.74
CA ILE A 13 2.58 1.72 7.13
C ILE A 13 2.92 3.19 7.36
N LEU A 14 4.21 3.48 7.43
CA LEU A 14 4.70 4.86 7.42
C LEU A 14 4.78 5.33 5.97
N TYR A 15 3.94 6.28 5.59
CA TYR A 15 3.91 6.87 4.25
C TYR A 15 4.10 8.38 4.35
N ASN A 16 5.16 8.90 3.72
CA ASN A 16 5.51 10.32 3.72
C ASN A 16 5.56 10.99 5.11
N GLY A 17 5.99 10.25 6.13
CA GLY A 17 6.09 10.73 7.51
C GLY A 17 4.80 10.64 8.33
N ASP A 18 3.71 10.15 7.74
CA ASP A 18 2.44 9.89 8.43
C ASP A 18 2.12 8.40 8.48
N ILE A 19 1.42 7.99 9.54
CA ILE A 19 0.92 6.63 9.65
C ILE A 19 -0.35 6.52 8.78
N ALA A 20 -0.31 5.61 7.81
CA ALA A 20 -1.41 5.30 6.91
C ALA A 20 -1.80 3.83 7.01
N VAL A 21 -3.09 3.54 6.93
CA VAL A 21 -3.64 2.18 6.91
C VAL A 21 -3.92 1.77 5.48
N VAL A 22 -3.48 0.58 5.11
CA VAL A 22 -3.75 -0.04 3.81
C VAL A 22 -5.23 -0.44 3.74
N LEU A 23 -5.94 0.09 2.76
CA LEU A 23 -7.35 -0.20 2.50
C LEU A 23 -7.51 -1.36 1.53
N ASP A 24 -6.78 -1.31 0.42
CA ASP A 24 -6.83 -2.29 -0.67
C ASP A 24 -5.45 -2.49 -1.29
N THR A 25 -5.22 -3.67 -1.86
CA THR A 25 -3.95 -4.04 -2.50
C THR A 25 -4.21 -4.79 -3.80
N GLN A 26 -3.72 -4.26 -4.90
CA GLN A 26 -3.85 -4.85 -6.24
C GLN A 26 -2.49 -5.26 -6.77
N HIS A 27 -2.34 -6.55 -7.04
CA HIS A 27 -1.17 -7.07 -7.74
C HIS A 27 -1.37 -6.95 -9.26
N ARG A 28 -0.52 -6.16 -9.92
CA ARG A 28 -0.55 -5.97 -11.37
C ARG A 28 0.76 -6.44 -11.99
N THR A 29 0.65 -7.23 -13.05
CA THR A 29 1.81 -7.65 -13.86
C THR A 29 1.63 -7.13 -15.28
N PRO A 30 2.11 -5.92 -15.61
CA PRO A 30 2.21 -5.50 -17.00
C PRO A 30 3.20 -6.43 -17.71
N GLY A 31 2.91 -6.81 -18.96
CA GLY A 31 3.60 -7.85 -19.76
C GLY A 31 5.12 -7.72 -19.99
N ASN A 32 5.81 -6.84 -19.25
CA ASN A 32 7.26 -6.67 -19.18
C ASN A 32 7.87 -7.36 -17.94
N LEU A 33 7.28 -8.44 -17.42
CA LEU A 33 7.75 -9.24 -16.26
C LEU A 33 7.97 -8.47 -14.94
N ARG A 34 7.63 -7.19 -14.89
CA ARG A 34 7.78 -6.33 -13.72
C ARG A 34 6.44 -6.20 -13.01
N ALA A 35 6.18 -7.15 -12.14
CA ALA A 35 5.02 -7.09 -11.27
C ALA A 35 5.18 -5.96 -10.24
N PHE A 36 4.07 -5.26 -9.95
CA PHE A 36 4.01 -4.26 -8.90
C PHE A 36 2.71 -4.43 -8.10
N VAL A 37 2.77 -4.02 -6.83
CA VAL A 37 1.60 -3.97 -5.95
C VAL A 37 1.19 -2.51 -5.82
N GLN A 38 -0.02 -2.20 -6.28
CA GLN A 38 -0.66 -0.90 -6.07
C GLN A 38 -1.51 -1.01 -4.82
N ALA A 39 -1.21 -0.21 -3.80
CA ALA A 39 -1.99 -0.16 -2.57
C ALA A 39 -2.73 1.17 -2.47
N SER A 40 -3.99 1.12 -2.06
CA SER A 40 -4.74 2.29 -1.63
C SER A 40 -4.64 2.41 -0.12
N ILE A 41 -4.29 3.59 0.38
CA ILE A 41 -3.98 3.84 1.77
C ILE A 41 -4.77 5.03 2.31
N ARG A 42 -4.97 5.06 3.62
CA ARG A 42 -5.63 6.17 4.30
C ARG A 42 -4.80 6.66 5.48
N SER A 43 -4.44 7.94 5.47
CA SER A 43 -3.75 8.58 6.59
C SER A 43 -4.63 8.57 7.84
N LEU A 44 -4.11 8.03 8.95
CA LEU A 44 -4.81 8.06 10.24
C LEU A 44 -4.87 9.47 10.83
N LYS A 45 -3.86 10.30 10.55
CA LYS A 45 -3.74 11.64 11.12
C LYS A 45 -4.63 12.66 10.41
N SER A 46 -4.69 12.60 9.08
CA SER A 46 -5.44 13.58 8.27
C SER A 46 -6.74 13.04 7.68
N GLY A 47 -6.99 11.74 7.76
CA GLY A 47 -8.17 11.09 7.17
C GLY A 47 -8.16 11.01 5.64
N LYS A 48 -7.15 11.59 4.98
CA LYS A 48 -6.99 11.62 3.52
C LYS A 48 -6.68 10.22 2.98
N SER A 49 -7.34 9.86 1.88
CA SER A 49 -7.12 8.61 1.17
C SER A 49 -6.32 8.88 -0.11
N SER A 50 -5.31 8.07 -0.41
CA SER A 50 -4.53 8.08 -1.65
C SER A 50 -4.35 6.67 -2.19
#